data_AF-D9XSP6-F1
#
_entry.id   AF-D9XSP6-F1
#
_cell.length_a   1.000
_cell.length_b   1.000
_cell.length_c   1.000
_cell.angle_alpha   90.00
_cell.angle_beta   90.00
_cell.angle_gamma   90.00
#
_symmetry.space_group_name_H-M   'P 1'
#
loop_
_entity.id
_entity.type
_entity.pdbx_description
1 polymer ?
#
loop_
_entity_poly.entity_id
_entity_poly.type
_entity_poly.pdbx_seq_one_letter_code
_entity_poly.pdbx_strand_id
1 'polypeptide(L)'
;MALRHHRRPGHPPRRGGFPGGRRGGDVARHAQPRAAGRAEARHGGPLRVRRLRHGAGNRRVNPGWEPEDAGEDGAESMVRPYTITRGRTAPARDDLTLITVLTTVEDPRDEHGAPVRPGRLQPEHRRILERCRRPAAVAEVAADLDLAVSVTKILLADLVGQGLLAARAPITVAWAAGGIDPSLLAAVRDGLRRL
;
A
#
# COMPACT_ATOMS: atom_id res chain seq x y z
N MET A 1 -2.06 -62.08 61.34
CA MET A 1 -2.85 -63.02 60.51
C MET A 1 -3.19 -62.28 59.22
N ALA A 2 -2.51 -62.52 58.08
CA ALA A 2 -2.68 -63.67 57.17
C ALA A 2 -4.08 -63.60 56.49
N LEU A 3 -4.31 -63.54 55.17
CA LEU A 3 -3.61 -64.00 53.96
C LEU A 3 -4.39 -63.48 52.72
N ARG A 4 -3.67 -63.24 51.59
CA ARG A 4 -3.91 -63.70 50.18
C ARG A 4 -5.33 -63.58 49.56
N HIS A 5 -5.58 -63.35 48.26
CA HIS A 5 -4.80 -63.45 47.02
C HIS A 5 -5.68 -63.01 45.83
N HIS A 6 -5.05 -62.58 44.73
CA HIS A 6 -5.43 -62.83 43.31
C HIS A 6 -6.80 -62.32 42.79
N ARG A 7 -7.04 -61.97 41.52
CA ARG A 7 -6.31 -62.01 40.22
C ARG A 7 -7.11 -61.13 39.25
N ARG A 8 -6.43 -60.55 38.24
CA ARG A 8 -7.06 -60.01 37.01
C ARG A 8 -7.52 -61.13 36.07
N PRO A 9 -8.46 -60.85 35.16
CA PRO A 9 -8.26 -61.07 33.71
C PRO A 9 -8.81 -59.86 32.90
N GLY A 10 -8.55 -59.56 31.63
CA GLY A 10 -7.79 -60.18 30.55
C GLY A 10 -8.38 -59.73 29.18
N HIS A 11 -7.62 -58.95 28.40
CA HIS A 11 -7.60 -58.80 26.91
C HIS A 11 -8.86 -58.35 26.11
N PRO A 12 -8.79 -57.93 24.81
CA PRO A 12 -7.74 -58.15 23.79
C PRO A 12 -7.20 -56.89 23.04
N PRO A 13 -6.20 -57.06 22.14
CA PRO A 13 -5.49 -55.99 21.41
C PRO A 13 -5.89 -55.90 19.92
N ARG A 14 -5.58 -54.78 19.25
CA ARG A 14 -5.43 -54.68 17.77
C ARG A 14 -4.33 -53.65 17.45
N ARG A 15 -3.13 -54.02 16.99
CA ARG A 15 -2.65 -54.57 15.69
C ARG A 15 -2.71 -53.61 14.49
N GLY A 16 -1.53 -53.40 13.89
CA GLY A 16 -1.25 -52.90 12.54
C GLY A 16 -0.61 -51.50 12.55
N GLY A 17 0.69 -51.27 12.36
CA GLY A 17 1.77 -52.09 11.80
C GLY A 17 1.85 -51.91 10.29
N PHE A 18 2.78 -51.07 9.80
CA PHE A 18 3.45 -51.15 8.48
C PHE A 18 4.67 -50.19 8.45
N PRO A 19 5.68 -50.40 7.58
CA PRO A 19 7.07 -50.53 8.02
C PRO A 19 8.08 -49.68 7.21
N GLY A 20 9.36 -49.80 7.59
CA GLY A 20 10.52 -49.52 6.72
C GLY A 20 11.11 -48.13 6.91
N GLY A 21 12.42 -47.94 7.03
CA GLY A 21 13.54 -48.84 7.02
C GLY A 21 14.78 -48.04 7.41
N ARG A 22 15.63 -48.62 8.25
CA ARG A 22 16.97 -48.09 8.54
C ARG A 22 17.91 -48.45 7.40
N ARG A 23 18.83 -47.54 7.10
CA ARG A 23 20.27 -47.70 6.73
C ARG A 23 20.71 -46.32 6.23
N GLY A 24 21.64 -45.59 6.85
CA GLY A 24 22.96 -46.02 7.29
C GLY A 24 23.93 -45.79 6.14
N GLY A 25 24.76 -44.74 6.22
CA GLY A 25 25.75 -44.41 5.19
C GLY A 25 26.42 -43.07 5.46
N ASP A 26 27.54 -43.14 6.17
CA ASP A 26 28.43 -42.03 6.56
C ASP A 26 29.26 -41.44 5.39
N VAL A 27 29.90 -40.32 5.72
CA VAL A 27 31.15 -39.75 5.20
C VAL A 27 31.11 -38.92 3.91
N ALA A 28 31.17 -37.59 4.07
CA ALA A 28 32.19 -36.78 3.40
C ALA A 28 32.34 -35.42 4.11
N ARG A 29 33.50 -35.22 4.72
CA ARG A 29 34.01 -33.94 5.23
C ARG A 29 34.45 -33.11 4.03
N HIS A 30 34.05 -31.84 3.95
CA HIS A 30 34.84 -30.77 3.33
C HIS A 30 34.35 -29.44 3.93
N ALA A 31 35.06 -28.91 4.93
CA ALA A 31 36.19 -27.99 4.79
C ALA A 31 35.73 -26.55 4.50
N GLN A 32 35.79 -25.74 5.55
CA GLN A 32 35.66 -24.29 5.57
C GLN A 32 36.92 -23.59 5.00
N PRO A 33 36.89 -22.25 4.80
CA PRO A 33 37.36 -21.56 3.61
C PRO A 33 38.81 -21.05 3.72
N ARG A 34 39.44 -20.76 2.58
CA ARG A 34 40.64 -19.89 2.51
C ARG A 34 40.66 -19.02 1.27
N ALA A 35 41.18 -17.82 1.51
CA ALA A 35 41.23 -16.63 0.69
C ALA A 35 42.29 -16.64 -0.42
N ALA A 36 42.03 -15.86 -1.47
CA ALA A 36 42.95 -15.05 -2.30
C ALA A 36 42.16 -14.64 -3.57
N GLY A 37 42.15 -13.42 -4.11
CA GLY A 37 42.81 -12.16 -3.80
C GLY A 37 42.44 -11.15 -4.90
N ARG A 38 42.49 -9.86 -4.54
CA ARG A 38 42.69 -8.66 -5.37
C ARG A 38 42.05 -8.58 -6.77
N ALA A 39 41.06 -7.69 -6.89
CA ALA A 39 40.97 -6.79 -8.03
C ALA A 39 40.64 -5.38 -7.54
N GLU A 40 41.57 -4.48 -7.79
CA GLU A 40 41.62 -3.08 -7.41
C GLU A 40 41.01 -2.26 -8.55
N ALA A 41 39.94 -1.52 -8.30
CA ALA A 41 39.40 -0.54 -9.25
C ALA A 41 38.76 0.65 -8.51
N ARG A 42 39.65 1.53 -8.04
CA ARG A 42 39.66 2.98 -8.32
C ARG A 42 38.29 3.70 -8.40
N HIS A 43 38.07 4.51 -7.36
CA HIS A 43 37.53 5.88 -7.39
C HIS A 43 36.26 6.19 -8.21
N GLY A 44 35.10 6.18 -7.54
CA GLY A 44 33.91 6.94 -7.93
C GLY A 44 33.64 8.04 -6.89
N GLY A 45 34.11 9.26 -7.16
CA GLY A 45 33.91 10.43 -6.30
C GLY A 45 32.44 10.93 -6.25
N PRO A 46 32.12 11.90 -5.37
CA PRO A 46 30.77 12.43 -5.24
C PRO A 46 30.33 13.09 -6.54
N LEU A 47 29.10 12.77 -6.98
CA LEU A 47 28.46 13.38 -8.14
C LEU A 47 28.33 14.90 -7.90
N ARG A 48 29.26 15.67 -8.46
CA ARG A 48 29.18 17.12 -8.56
C ARG A 48 28.05 17.46 -9.52
N VAL A 49 26.94 17.97 -8.99
CA VAL A 49 25.89 18.59 -9.81
C VAL A 49 26.50 19.84 -10.45
N ARG A 50 26.79 19.74 -11.74
CA ARG A 50 27.35 20.83 -12.55
C ARG A 50 26.32 21.95 -12.60
N ARG A 51 26.64 23.09 -11.98
CA ARG A 51 25.88 24.34 -12.12
C ARG A 51 25.91 24.72 -13.60
N LEU A 52 24.84 24.42 -14.33
CA LEU A 52 24.64 24.96 -15.68
C LEU A 52 24.34 26.44 -15.54
N ARG A 53 25.37 27.27 -15.75
CA ARG A 53 25.16 28.63 -16.25
C ARG A 53 24.96 28.52 -17.75
N HIS A 54 23.72 28.66 -18.19
CA HIS A 54 23.27 29.28 -19.44
C HIS A 54 21.74 29.33 -19.34
N GLY A 55 21.08 30.47 -19.41
CA GLY A 55 21.31 31.53 -20.37
C GLY A 55 20.42 31.27 -21.58
N ALA A 56 19.39 32.10 -21.71
CA ALA A 56 18.57 32.34 -22.89
C ALA A 56 17.59 31.24 -23.37
N GLY A 57 16.30 31.57 -23.27
CA GLY A 57 15.41 31.49 -24.42
C GLY A 57 14.56 30.23 -24.58
N ASN A 58 13.36 30.22 -23.99
CA ASN A 58 12.17 29.90 -24.79
C ASN A 58 10.95 30.63 -24.23
N ARG A 59 10.91 31.93 -24.57
CA ARG A 59 9.74 32.77 -24.41
C ARG A 59 8.89 32.53 -25.66
N ARG A 60 7.93 31.60 -25.60
CA ARG A 60 6.76 31.69 -26.49
C ARG A 60 5.93 32.85 -25.96
N VAL A 61 6.16 34.02 -26.55
CA VAL A 61 5.39 35.23 -26.30
C VAL A 61 4.00 34.99 -26.87
N ASN A 62 2.97 35.05 -26.03
CA ASN A 62 1.60 35.21 -26.52
C ASN A 62 1.40 36.71 -26.72
N PRO A 63 1.10 37.20 -27.94
CA PRO A 63 0.93 38.62 -28.16
C PRO A 63 -0.50 39.04 -27.81
N GLY A 64 -0.60 39.98 -26.87
CA GLY A 64 -1.73 40.91 -26.84
C GLY A 64 -2.83 40.61 -25.83
N TRP A 65 -2.53 40.79 -24.54
CA TRP A 65 -3.44 41.37 -23.54
C TRP A 65 -2.55 42.00 -22.46
N GLU A 66 -2.50 43.32 -22.36
CA GLU A 66 -1.88 44.00 -21.21
C GLU A 66 -2.94 44.09 -20.10
N PRO A 67 -2.72 43.52 -18.91
CA PRO A 67 -3.44 43.96 -17.74
C PRO A 67 -2.66 45.10 -17.12
N GLU A 68 -3.30 46.25 -17.16
CA GLU A 68 -3.08 47.42 -16.32
C GLU A 68 -2.91 47.00 -14.85
N ASP A 69 -2.00 47.70 -14.18
CA ASP A 69 -1.90 47.98 -12.75
C ASP A 69 -3.00 47.32 -11.87
N ALA A 70 -2.73 46.09 -11.40
CA ALA A 70 -3.48 45.47 -10.32
C ALA A 70 -2.54 45.28 -9.14
N GLY A 71 -2.94 45.90 -8.02
CA GLY A 71 -2.13 46.10 -6.83
C GLY A 71 -1.65 44.84 -6.12
N GLU A 72 -0.79 45.10 -5.15
CA GLU A 72 -0.48 44.22 -4.04
C GLU A 72 -1.78 43.77 -3.38
N ASP A 73 -2.24 42.54 -3.67
CA ASP A 73 -3.10 41.70 -2.80
C ASP A 73 -3.44 40.41 -3.55
N GLY A 74 -2.65 39.36 -3.33
CA GLY A 74 -2.90 38.07 -3.97
C GLY A 74 -1.73 37.08 -3.96
N ALA A 75 -0.69 37.31 -3.14
CA ALA A 75 0.25 36.25 -2.82
C ALA A 75 -0.46 35.23 -1.91
N GLU A 76 -1.40 34.50 -2.49
CA GLU A 76 -1.83 33.21 -1.95
C GLU A 76 -0.56 32.44 -1.63
N SER A 77 -0.35 32.23 -0.32
CA SER A 77 0.84 31.62 0.22
C SER A 77 0.98 30.23 -0.40
N MET A 78 1.73 30.17 -1.50
CA MET A 78 1.97 28.96 -2.26
C MET A 78 2.86 28.08 -1.41
N VAL A 79 2.25 27.34 -0.49
CA VAL A 79 2.92 26.32 0.31
C VAL A 79 3.56 25.36 -0.69
N ARG A 80 4.88 25.17 -0.56
CA ARG A 80 5.58 24.22 -1.42
C ARG A 80 4.91 22.85 -1.25
N PRO A 81 4.47 22.18 -2.34
CA PRO A 81 3.72 20.93 -2.25
C PRO A 81 4.42 19.83 -1.40
N TYR A 82 5.75 19.87 -1.29
CA TYR A 82 6.56 18.94 -0.51
C TYR A 82 6.64 19.23 1.00
N THR A 83 6.16 20.39 1.44
CA THR A 83 6.05 20.72 2.87
C THR A 83 4.91 19.94 3.51
N ILE A 84 3.81 19.75 2.78
CA ILE A 84 2.64 18.97 3.22
C ILE A 84 3.03 17.53 3.52
N THR A 85 3.89 16.94 2.68
CA THR A 85 4.35 15.56 2.87
C THR A 85 5.54 15.43 3.83
N ARG A 86 5.99 16.53 4.47
CA ARG A 86 7.18 16.59 5.33
C ARG A 86 8.44 16.05 4.63
N GLY A 87 8.61 16.38 3.36
CA GLY A 87 9.78 15.98 2.56
C GLY A 87 9.69 14.58 1.92
N ARG A 88 8.60 13.83 2.12
CA ARG A 88 8.39 12.55 1.42
C ARG A 88 8.05 12.79 -0.04
N THR A 89 8.72 12.03 -0.92
CA THR A 89 8.59 12.17 -2.39
C THR A 89 7.88 10.98 -3.04
N ALA A 90 7.60 9.92 -2.28
CA ALA A 90 6.88 8.73 -2.74
C ALA A 90 5.91 8.22 -1.67
N PRO A 91 4.75 7.66 -2.06
CA PRO A 91 3.81 7.05 -1.13
C PRO A 91 4.37 5.74 -0.57
N ALA A 92 3.89 5.33 0.61
CA ALA A 92 4.25 4.03 1.20
C ALA A 92 3.67 2.83 0.41
N ARG A 93 2.74 3.09 -0.51
CA ARG A 93 2.05 2.10 -1.34
C ARG A 93 1.93 2.62 -2.77
N ASP A 94 2.03 1.74 -3.76
CA ASP A 94 1.94 2.06 -5.19
C ASP A 94 0.65 1.55 -5.86
N ASP A 95 -0.22 0.86 -5.12
CA ASP A 95 -1.48 0.26 -5.58
C ASP A 95 -2.64 1.27 -5.75
N LEU A 96 -2.44 2.53 -5.37
CA LEU A 96 -3.44 3.59 -5.54
C LEU A 96 -3.41 4.17 -6.96
N THR A 97 -4.44 3.87 -7.74
CA THR A 97 -4.69 4.44 -9.07
C THR A 97 -5.65 5.64 -8.99
N LEU A 98 -5.75 6.45 -10.05
CA LEU A 98 -6.66 7.61 -10.08
C LEU A 98 -8.13 7.24 -9.84
N ILE A 99 -8.51 6.04 -10.26
CA ILE A 99 -9.89 5.51 -10.18
C ILE A 99 -10.07 4.56 -8.98
N THR A 100 -9.05 4.41 -8.13
CA THR A 100 -9.21 3.69 -6.86
C THR A 100 -10.20 4.46 -6.00
N VAL A 101 -11.21 3.76 -5.48
CA VAL A 101 -12.27 4.36 -4.66
C VAL A 101 -11.91 4.25 -3.19
N LEU A 102 -12.07 5.33 -2.45
CA LEU A 102 -11.73 5.47 -1.05
C LEU A 102 -12.98 5.71 -0.22
N THR A 103 -13.00 5.11 0.97
CA THR A 103 -14.06 5.32 1.97
C THR A 103 -13.45 5.42 3.36
N THR A 104 -13.92 6.36 4.17
CA THR A 104 -13.56 6.46 5.58
C THR A 104 -14.09 5.26 6.36
N VAL A 105 -13.23 4.67 7.18
CA VAL A 105 -13.59 3.54 8.04
C VAL A 105 -14.51 4.02 9.16
N GLU A 106 -15.55 3.25 9.48
CA GLU A 106 -16.43 3.53 10.61
C GLU A 106 -15.72 3.22 11.93
N ASP A 107 -15.84 4.12 12.92
CA ASP A 107 -15.16 4.03 14.23
C ASP A 107 -13.64 3.72 14.14
N PRO A 108 -12.85 4.59 13.48
CA PRO A 108 -11.44 4.32 13.27
C PRO A 108 -10.67 4.29 14.59
N ARG A 109 -9.86 3.24 14.76
CA ARG A 109 -8.99 3.02 15.92
C ARG A 109 -7.53 3.26 15.55
N ASP A 110 -6.76 3.83 16.48
CA ASP A 110 -5.32 3.99 16.30
C ASP A 110 -4.58 2.67 16.58
N GLU A 111 -3.25 2.71 16.44
CA GLU A 111 -2.38 1.56 16.68
C GLU A 111 -2.48 0.97 18.11
N HIS A 112 -3.03 1.72 19.06
CA HIS A 112 -3.25 1.31 20.45
C HIS A 112 -4.71 0.89 20.72
N GLY A 113 -5.56 0.85 19.69
CA GLY A 113 -6.99 0.50 19.81
C GLY A 113 -7.88 1.63 20.34
N ALA A 114 -7.34 2.84 20.52
CA ALA A 114 -8.10 3.99 20.99
C ALA A 114 -8.82 4.68 19.81
N PRO A 115 -10.01 5.29 20.04
CA PRO A 115 -10.68 6.08 19.01
C PRO A 115 -9.79 7.21 18.50
N VAL A 116 -9.66 7.32 17.18
CA VAL A 116 -8.78 8.31 16.54
C VAL A 116 -9.34 9.70 16.79
N ARG A 117 -8.53 10.56 17.42
CA ARG A 117 -8.91 11.94 17.71
C ARG A 117 -8.51 12.87 16.56
N PRO A 118 -9.45 13.64 15.98
CA PRO A 118 -9.17 14.55 14.87
C PRO A 118 -8.00 15.49 15.14
N GLY A 119 -7.87 16.00 16.38
CA GLY A 119 -6.82 16.94 16.78
C GLY A 119 -5.37 16.48 16.55
N ARG A 120 -5.11 15.18 16.41
CA ARG A 120 -3.76 14.64 16.14
C ARG A 120 -3.42 14.53 14.66
N LEU A 121 -4.42 14.63 13.78
CA LEU A 121 -4.24 14.54 12.33
C LEU A 121 -3.82 15.88 11.73
N GLN A 122 -3.13 15.83 10.59
CA GLN A 122 -2.85 17.01 9.78
C GLN A 122 -4.16 17.58 9.20
N PRO A 123 -4.25 18.90 8.92
CA PRO A 123 -5.44 19.50 8.33
C PRO A 123 -5.92 18.79 7.07
N GLU A 124 -4.99 18.43 6.18
CA GLU A 124 -5.25 17.74 4.92
C GLU A 124 -5.80 16.33 5.17
N HIS A 125 -5.27 15.62 6.16
CA HIS A 125 -5.78 14.30 6.57
C HIS A 125 -7.23 14.37 7.06
N ARG A 126 -7.58 15.39 7.85
CA ARG A 126 -8.97 15.58 8.31
C ARG A 126 -9.91 15.83 7.15
N ARG A 127 -9.52 16.74 6.25
CA ARG A 127 -10.31 17.09 5.05
C ARG A 127 -10.51 15.88 4.14
N ILE A 128 -9.50 15.03 3.98
CA ILE A 128 -9.63 13.75 3.27
C ILE A 128 -10.68 12.84 3.93
N LEU A 129 -10.58 12.62 5.25
CA LEU A 129 -11.51 11.73 5.97
C LEU A 129 -12.95 12.24 5.95
N GLU A 130 -13.15 13.56 5.97
CA GLU A 130 -14.45 14.20 5.80
C GLU A 130 -14.98 13.99 4.39
N ARG A 131 -14.14 14.20 3.37
CA ARG A 131 -14.53 14.01 1.96
C ARG A 131 -14.88 12.56 1.63
N CYS A 132 -14.15 11.62 2.20
CA CYS A 132 -14.32 10.17 1.96
C CYS A 132 -15.38 9.53 2.86
N ARG A 133 -16.17 10.30 3.63
CA ARG A 133 -17.39 9.75 4.29
C ARG A 133 -18.37 9.15 3.30
N ARG A 134 -18.33 9.62 2.05
CA ARG A 134 -18.95 8.97 0.89
C ARG A 134 -17.83 8.46 -0.03
N PRO A 135 -18.05 7.35 -0.75
CA PRO A 135 -17.06 6.83 -1.68
C PRO A 135 -16.59 7.90 -2.67
N ALA A 136 -15.28 8.05 -2.81
CA ALA A 136 -14.66 9.04 -3.70
C ALA A 136 -13.43 8.46 -4.40
N ALA A 137 -13.22 8.76 -5.68
CA ALA A 137 -12.00 8.36 -6.37
C ALA A 137 -10.79 9.20 -5.93
N VAL A 138 -9.57 8.67 -6.05
CA VAL A 138 -8.31 9.41 -5.79
C VAL A 138 -8.25 10.71 -6.59
N ALA A 139 -8.70 10.70 -7.84
CA ALA A 139 -8.75 11.89 -8.68
C ALA A 139 -9.67 12.98 -8.11
N GLU A 140 -10.85 12.60 -7.61
CA GLU A 140 -11.78 13.54 -6.99
C GLU A 140 -11.17 14.15 -5.73
N VAL A 141 -10.57 13.32 -4.87
CA VAL A 141 -9.91 13.80 -3.64
C VAL A 141 -8.79 14.79 -3.97
N ALA A 142 -7.99 14.53 -5.02
CA ALA A 142 -6.92 15.43 -5.42
C ALA A 142 -7.47 16.79 -5.90
N ALA A 143 -8.55 16.78 -6.69
CA ALA A 143 -9.21 17.98 -7.17
C ALA A 143 -9.83 18.78 -6.00
N ASP A 144 -10.49 18.11 -5.05
CA ASP A 144 -11.16 18.76 -3.92
C ASP A 144 -10.19 19.40 -2.91
N LEU A 145 -8.96 18.88 -2.83
CA LEU A 145 -7.89 19.43 -2.01
C LEU A 145 -7.05 20.47 -2.75
N ASP A 146 -7.22 20.60 -4.07
CA ASP A 146 -6.35 21.37 -4.96
C ASP A 146 -4.86 20.98 -4.81
N LEU A 147 -4.59 19.67 -4.73
CA LEU A 147 -3.24 19.12 -4.56
C LEU A 147 -2.85 18.25 -5.76
N ALA A 148 -1.56 18.27 -6.08
CA ALA A 148 -0.99 17.36 -7.08
C ALA A 148 -1.28 15.90 -6.69
N VAL A 149 -1.69 15.08 -7.67
CA VAL A 149 -2.03 13.66 -7.46
C VAL A 149 -0.95 12.90 -6.70
N SER A 150 0.34 13.17 -6.98
CA SER A 150 1.46 12.52 -6.30
C SER A 150 1.49 12.81 -4.80
N VAL A 151 1.22 14.06 -4.41
CA VAL A 151 1.12 14.49 -3.00
C VAL A 151 -0.10 13.85 -2.34
N THR A 152 -1.26 13.90 -3.02
CA THR A 152 -2.49 13.29 -2.51
C THR A 152 -2.31 11.80 -2.26
N LYS A 153 -1.66 11.05 -3.17
CA LYS A 153 -1.37 9.62 -2.97
C LYS A 153 -0.49 9.34 -1.75
N ILE A 154 0.43 10.24 -1.40
CA ILE A 154 1.25 10.10 -0.18
C ILE A 154 0.37 10.18 1.06
N LEU A 155 -0.49 11.19 1.14
CA LEU A 155 -1.41 11.39 2.27
C LEU A 155 -2.43 10.24 2.39
N LEU A 156 -2.95 9.79 1.25
CA LEU A 156 -3.87 8.65 1.19
C LEU A 156 -3.21 7.35 1.65
N ALA A 157 -1.98 7.09 1.20
CA ALA A 157 -1.22 5.92 1.63
C ALA A 157 -1.01 5.91 3.15
N ASP A 158 -0.76 7.06 3.77
CA ASP A 158 -0.64 7.18 5.23
C ASP A 158 -1.95 6.80 5.93
N LEU A 159 -3.07 7.36 5.49
CA LEU A 159 -4.37 7.11 6.10
C LEU A 159 -4.84 5.66 5.91
N VAL A 160 -4.56 5.05 4.76
CA VAL A 160 -4.83 3.62 4.54
C VAL A 160 -3.91 2.76 5.42
N GLY A 161 -2.63 3.13 5.55
CA GLY A 161 -1.68 2.43 6.42
C GLY A 161 -2.07 2.50 7.91
N GLN A 162 -2.71 3.59 8.32
CA GLN A 162 -3.25 3.77 9.68
C GLN A 162 -4.64 3.13 9.88
N GLY A 163 -5.22 2.51 8.85
CA GLY A 163 -6.57 1.92 8.93
C GLY A 163 -7.71 2.93 9.02
N LEU A 164 -7.46 4.20 8.67
CA LEU A 164 -8.46 5.28 8.69
C LEU A 164 -9.25 5.37 7.38
N LEU A 165 -8.65 4.90 6.29
CA LEU A 165 -9.28 4.78 4.98
C LEU A 165 -9.25 3.33 4.50
N ALA A 166 -10.35 2.89 3.91
CA ALA A 166 -10.41 1.70 3.08
C ALA A 166 -10.23 2.10 1.61
N ALA A 167 -9.38 1.36 0.90
CA ALA A 167 -9.16 1.54 -0.54
C ALA A 167 -9.69 0.33 -1.31
N ARG A 168 -10.58 0.58 -2.27
CA ARG A 168 -11.12 -0.42 -3.18
C ARG A 168 -10.49 -0.24 -4.56
N ALA A 169 -9.67 -1.20 -4.96
CA ALA A 169 -9.09 -1.23 -6.29
C ALA A 169 -10.19 -1.29 -7.37
N PRO A 170 -9.96 -0.71 -8.56
CA PRO A 170 -10.85 -0.88 -9.69
C PRO A 170 -10.98 -2.35 -10.06
N ILE A 171 -12.19 -2.80 -10.37
CA ILE A 171 -12.38 -4.13 -10.96
C ILE A 171 -11.84 -4.06 -12.39
N THR A 172 -10.70 -4.69 -12.64
CA THR A 172 -10.16 -4.77 -13.99
C THR A 172 -10.99 -5.77 -14.79
N VAL A 173 -11.37 -5.40 -16.02
CA VAL A 173 -12.12 -6.29 -16.93
C VAL A 173 -11.38 -7.60 -17.20
N ALA A 174 -10.06 -7.64 -17.05
CA ALA A 174 -9.26 -8.85 -17.13
C ALA A 174 -9.50 -9.83 -15.96
N TRP A 175 -9.76 -9.33 -14.74
CA TRP A 175 -10.16 -10.17 -13.61
C TRP A 175 -11.59 -10.72 -13.78
N ALA A 176 -12.49 -9.90 -14.37
CA ALA A 176 -13.78 -10.39 -14.86
C ALA A 176 -13.62 -11.40 -16.02
N ALA A 177 -12.56 -11.29 -16.82
CA ALA A 177 -12.25 -12.18 -17.94
C ALA A 177 -11.54 -13.49 -17.53
N GLY A 178 -11.22 -13.67 -16.24
CA GLY A 178 -11.07 -15.00 -15.63
C GLY A 178 -12.40 -15.79 -15.59
N GLY A 179 -13.48 -15.15 -16.06
CA GLY A 179 -14.77 -15.73 -16.38
C GLY A 179 -15.82 -15.33 -15.36
N ILE A 180 -16.51 -14.21 -15.58
CA ILE A 180 -17.84 -14.04 -14.99
C ILE A 180 -18.69 -15.19 -15.54
N ASP A 181 -19.17 -16.06 -14.65
CA ASP A 181 -19.98 -17.22 -15.02
C ASP A 181 -21.20 -16.75 -15.85
N PRO A 182 -21.30 -17.13 -17.14
CA PRO A 182 -22.42 -16.73 -17.99
C PRO A 182 -23.77 -17.21 -17.43
N SER A 183 -23.78 -18.29 -16.66
CA SER A 183 -24.99 -18.81 -16.03
C SER A 183 -25.50 -17.90 -14.90
N LEU A 184 -24.58 -17.30 -14.13
CA LEU A 184 -24.93 -16.29 -13.13
C LEU A 184 -25.52 -15.05 -13.80
N LEU A 185 -24.94 -14.58 -14.90
CA LEU A 185 -25.47 -13.44 -15.66
C LEU A 185 -26.84 -13.73 -16.26
N ALA A 186 -27.05 -14.95 -16.79
CA ALA A 186 -28.36 -15.39 -17.27
C ALA A 186 -29.40 -15.42 -16.12
N ALA A 187 -29.02 -15.92 -14.95
CA ALA A 187 -29.89 -15.95 -13.78
C ALA A 187 -30.27 -14.54 -13.30
N VAL A 188 -29.32 -13.60 -13.26
CA VAL A 188 -29.60 -12.19 -12.92
C VAL A 188 -30.52 -11.56 -13.95
N ARG A 189 -30.27 -11.74 -15.26
CA ARG A 189 -31.13 -11.24 -16.34
C ARG A 189 -32.56 -11.74 -16.19
N ASP A 190 -32.73 -13.04 -15.98
CA ASP A 190 -34.04 -13.65 -15.87
C ASP A 190 -34.75 -13.22 -14.58
N GLY A 191 -34.00 -12.98 -13.50
CA GLY A 191 -34.51 -12.35 -12.27
C GLY A 191 -35.05 -10.93 -12.51
N LEU A 192 -34.26 -10.07 -13.16
CA LEU A 192 -34.64 -8.67 -13.43
C LEU A 192 -35.81 -8.55 -14.41
N ARG A 193 -36.00 -9.49 -15.34
CA ARG A 193 -37.16 -9.52 -16.27
C ARG A 193 -38.48 -9.95 -15.64
N ARG A 194 -38.46 -10.45 -14.39
CA ARG A 194 -39.64 -10.92 -13.66
C ARG A 194 -40.17 -9.90 -12.64
N LEU A 195 -39.53 -8.73 -12.56
CA LEU A 195 -39.97 -7.57 -11.78
C LEU A 195 -40.71 -6.59 -12.69
#